data_AF-A0A2E5XKN3-F1
#
_entry.id   AF-A0A2E5XKN3-F1
#
_cell.length_a   1.000
_cell.length_b   1.000
_cell.length_c   1.000
_cell.angle_alpha   90.00
_cell.angle_beta   90.00
_cell.angle_gamma   90.00
#
_symmetry.space_group_name_H-M   'P 1'
#
loop_
_entity.id
_entity.type
_entity.pdbx_description
1 polymer ?
#
loop_
_entity_poly.entity_id
_entity_poly.type
_entity_poly.pdbx_seq_one_letter_code
_entity_poly.pdbx_strand_id
1 'polypeptide(L)'
;MAKGVTDKQIKEFRKAFESDSSAMVAQNAVSNADLSTLTLRRDLVQNMDFSFSTKLDEWSVTNQRRSGRCWLFATLNLFRVGAMKKMNVKEFEFSQAHIHFWDKLERANHFLEAILETSDRPVDDRTIHFLLSDPIGDGGQWNMAMNLIRKHGLVPMSAYPESHSSSSTRSMNTILKDILRTTASEIRSILDDGGSEKEARSHKDSRMGEIWRILCIHLGTPPEKFDWQWRDKDNEFHRKGEMTPLEFVDEYVDVDWENYVCIVNDPRNEYYQTYTVDFLQNVAGGPPVVYLNVPSDEMKEVTQRLLEDGTPVWMGCDVGKHMARKKGLWDAELYDFKGLYGVEFGMEKADRLRFGQTMMTHAMLFTGVDVVDGSPRRWRVENSWGSDESGVKGFYTMNDNWFDEHMFEIAAPRDYLTEEMTAGLDGEPVVLPAWDPMGSLARDEALH
;
A
#
# COMPACT_ATOMS: atom_id res chain seq x y z
N MET A 1 -47.51 -1.77 -4.03
CA MET A 1 -46.45 -2.80 -4.05
C MET A 1 -45.92 -2.96 -2.63
N ALA A 2 -45.79 -4.19 -2.13
CA ALA A 2 -45.18 -4.42 -0.82
C ALA A 2 -43.69 -4.05 -0.92
N LYS A 3 -43.21 -3.17 -0.01
CA LYS A 3 -41.79 -2.79 0.04
C LYS A 3 -40.91 -3.87 0.68
N GLY A 4 -41.52 -4.80 1.42
CA GLY A 4 -40.84 -5.91 2.07
C GLY A 4 -40.87 -7.20 1.24
N VAL A 5 -39.96 -8.12 1.56
CA VAL A 5 -39.97 -9.49 1.05
C VAL A 5 -41.23 -10.19 1.56
N THR A 6 -42.03 -10.71 0.64
CA THR A 6 -43.31 -11.34 0.97
C THR A 6 -43.18 -12.84 1.17
N ASP A 7 -44.09 -13.44 1.94
CA ASP A 7 -44.17 -14.90 2.12
C ASP A 7 -44.33 -15.65 0.80
N LYS A 8 -45.02 -15.03 -0.18
CA LYS A 8 -45.17 -15.60 -1.51
C LYS A 8 -43.82 -15.71 -2.23
N GLN A 9 -43.02 -14.65 -2.20
CA GLN A 9 -41.67 -14.66 -2.79
C GLN A 9 -40.78 -15.70 -2.11
N ILE A 10 -40.79 -15.79 -0.78
CA ILE A 10 -39.99 -16.78 -0.04
C ILE A 10 -40.38 -18.21 -0.43
N LYS A 11 -41.68 -18.50 -0.57
CA LYS A 11 -42.15 -19.82 -1.02
C LYS A 11 -41.69 -20.14 -2.45
N GLU A 12 -41.70 -19.16 -3.34
CA GLU A 12 -41.20 -19.29 -4.71
C GLU A 12 -39.68 -19.54 -4.72
N PHE A 13 -38.90 -18.78 -3.94
CA PHE A 13 -37.45 -18.97 -3.81
C PHE A 13 -37.08 -20.33 -3.24
N ARG A 14 -37.76 -20.80 -2.19
CA ARG A 14 -37.55 -22.14 -1.62
C ARG A 14 -37.81 -23.23 -2.66
N LYS A 15 -38.94 -23.15 -3.36
CA LYS A 15 -39.28 -24.14 -4.39
C LYS A 15 -38.23 -24.16 -5.50
N ALA A 16 -37.76 -22.99 -5.95
CA ALA A 16 -36.72 -22.89 -6.97
C ALA A 16 -35.41 -23.56 -6.49
N PHE A 17 -34.95 -23.21 -5.27
CA PHE A 17 -33.74 -23.75 -4.68
C PHE A 17 -33.81 -25.27 -4.43
N GLU A 18 -34.91 -25.76 -3.83
CA GLU A 18 -35.11 -27.19 -3.54
C GLU A 18 -35.18 -28.04 -4.82
N SER A 19 -35.56 -27.44 -5.95
CA SER A 19 -35.60 -28.12 -7.25
C SER A 19 -34.25 -28.14 -7.99
N ASP A 20 -33.26 -27.37 -7.51
CA ASP A 20 -31.92 -27.31 -8.08
C ASP A 20 -30.99 -28.28 -7.33
N SER A 21 -30.78 -29.46 -7.92
CA SER A 21 -29.91 -30.48 -7.33
C SER A 21 -28.46 -30.00 -7.15
N SER A 22 -27.96 -29.13 -8.05
CA SER A 22 -26.61 -28.60 -7.96
C SER A 22 -26.48 -27.65 -6.79
N ALA A 23 -27.47 -26.76 -6.61
CA ALA A 23 -27.53 -25.87 -5.45
C ALA A 23 -27.63 -26.64 -4.13
N MET A 24 -28.39 -27.74 -4.09
CA MET A 24 -28.47 -28.60 -2.90
C MET A 24 -27.13 -29.29 -2.56
N VAL A 25 -26.37 -29.75 -3.56
CA VAL A 25 -25.02 -30.29 -3.35
C VAL A 25 -24.05 -29.20 -2.90
N ALA A 26 -24.08 -28.03 -3.54
CA ALA A 26 -23.27 -26.88 -3.16
C ALA A 26 -23.56 -26.44 -1.72
N GLN A 27 -24.83 -26.43 -1.30
CA GLN A 27 -25.23 -26.14 0.09
C GLN A 27 -24.57 -27.10 1.07
N ASN A 28 -24.63 -28.41 0.81
CA ASN A 28 -24.02 -29.42 1.67
C ASN A 28 -22.50 -29.23 1.77
N ALA A 29 -21.84 -28.89 0.66
CA ALA A 29 -20.39 -28.65 0.65
C ALA A 29 -20.03 -27.36 1.40
N VAL A 30 -20.60 -26.22 1.01
CA VAL A 30 -20.27 -24.88 1.55
C VAL A 30 -20.62 -24.74 3.03
N SER A 31 -21.67 -25.43 3.51
CA SER A 31 -22.01 -25.43 4.94
C SER A 31 -21.05 -26.25 5.81
N ASN A 32 -20.15 -27.03 5.21
CA ASN A 32 -19.24 -27.94 5.92
C ASN A 32 -17.75 -27.72 5.59
N ALA A 33 -17.40 -26.74 4.75
CA ALA A 33 -16.02 -26.46 4.37
C ALA A 33 -15.81 -24.97 4.01
N ASP A 34 -14.56 -24.52 4.08
CA ASP A 34 -14.20 -23.17 3.66
C ASP A 34 -14.47 -22.96 2.17
N LEU A 35 -15.19 -21.88 1.87
CA LEU A 35 -15.61 -21.54 0.50
C LEU A 35 -14.43 -21.52 -0.49
N SER A 36 -13.32 -20.90 -0.11
CA SER A 36 -12.12 -20.80 -0.96
C SER A 36 -11.47 -22.14 -1.26
N THR A 37 -11.65 -23.15 -0.41
CA THR A 37 -11.16 -24.52 -0.68
C THR A 37 -12.02 -25.21 -1.72
N LEU A 38 -13.33 -24.92 -1.75
CA LEU A 38 -14.29 -25.53 -2.66
C LEU A 38 -14.27 -24.88 -4.05
N THR A 39 -14.01 -23.58 -4.14
CA THR A 39 -14.05 -22.83 -5.40
C THR A 39 -12.69 -22.71 -6.09
N LEU A 40 -11.59 -23.11 -5.45
CA LEU A 40 -10.26 -23.01 -6.05
C LEU A 40 -10.16 -23.85 -7.33
N ARG A 41 -9.92 -23.20 -8.46
CA ARG A 41 -9.82 -23.85 -9.77
C ARG A 41 -8.59 -24.76 -9.86
N ARG A 42 -8.83 -26.06 -10.07
CA ARG A 42 -7.78 -27.08 -10.07
C ARG A 42 -6.84 -26.97 -11.26
N ASP A 43 -7.35 -26.63 -12.43
CA ASP A 43 -6.57 -26.36 -13.64
C ASP A 43 -5.64 -25.15 -13.44
N LEU A 44 -6.17 -24.10 -12.78
CA LEU A 44 -5.46 -22.98 -12.16
C LEU A 44 -4.14 -23.42 -11.51
N VAL A 45 -4.34 -24.18 -10.43
CA VAL A 45 -3.27 -24.69 -9.56
C VAL A 45 -2.30 -25.63 -10.27
N GLN A 46 -2.74 -26.34 -11.32
CA GLN A 46 -1.89 -27.27 -12.06
C GLN A 46 -0.99 -26.58 -13.08
N ASN A 47 -1.47 -25.49 -13.68
CA ASN A 47 -0.80 -24.82 -14.80
C ASN A 47 0.02 -23.59 -14.39
N MET A 48 -0.27 -23.01 -13.22
CA MET A 48 0.52 -21.92 -12.66
C MET A 48 1.77 -22.48 -11.97
N ASP A 49 2.92 -22.32 -12.62
CA ASP A 49 4.23 -22.62 -12.04
C ASP A 49 4.91 -21.34 -11.52
N PHE A 50 6.11 -21.50 -10.96
CA PHE A 50 6.91 -20.40 -10.39
C PHE A 50 8.16 -20.13 -11.23
N SER A 51 8.11 -20.45 -12.53
CA SER A 51 9.19 -20.18 -13.48
C SER A 51 8.91 -18.86 -14.22
N PHE A 52 9.96 -18.10 -14.50
CA PHE A 52 9.86 -16.78 -15.12
C PHE A 52 11.01 -16.60 -16.10
N SER A 53 10.75 -16.05 -17.29
CA SER A 53 11.79 -15.66 -18.26
C SER A 53 12.77 -14.63 -17.68
N THR A 54 12.28 -13.73 -16.82
CA THR A 54 13.07 -12.74 -16.09
C THR A 54 12.81 -12.87 -14.60
N LYS A 55 13.87 -13.05 -13.80
CA LYS A 55 13.80 -13.16 -12.34
C LYS A 55 14.97 -12.42 -11.71
N LEU A 56 14.66 -11.40 -10.90
CA LEU A 56 15.64 -10.47 -10.31
C LEU A 56 16.04 -10.85 -8.89
N ASP A 57 15.15 -11.46 -8.13
CA ASP A 57 15.39 -11.76 -6.72
C ASP A 57 16.38 -12.92 -6.52
N GLU A 58 17.34 -12.71 -5.63
CA GLU A 58 18.19 -13.74 -5.01
C GLU A 58 18.16 -13.65 -3.48
N TRP A 59 17.32 -12.77 -2.94
CA TRP A 59 17.20 -12.39 -1.54
C TRP A 59 15.98 -12.98 -0.85
N SER A 60 15.93 -12.87 0.47
CA SER A 60 14.78 -13.27 1.29
C SER A 60 13.76 -12.13 1.45
N VAL A 61 12.49 -12.50 1.63
CA VAL A 61 11.41 -11.53 1.86
C VAL A 61 11.48 -10.91 3.25
N THR A 62 10.85 -9.74 3.38
CA THR A 62 10.66 -9.03 4.65
C THR A 62 9.32 -9.37 5.30
N ASN A 63 9.07 -8.90 6.54
CA ASN A 63 7.82 -9.17 7.25
C ASN A 63 7.30 -7.97 8.06
N GLN A 64 6.23 -7.33 7.59
CA GLN A 64 5.56 -6.20 8.25
C GLN A 64 4.75 -6.60 9.49
N ARG A 65 4.52 -7.90 9.71
CA ARG A 65 3.74 -8.45 10.82
C ARG A 65 2.33 -7.84 10.85
N ARG A 66 1.85 -7.43 12.03
CA ARG A 66 0.49 -6.91 12.25
C ARG A 66 0.50 -5.38 12.19
N SER A 67 0.93 -4.84 11.06
CA SER A 67 0.97 -3.41 10.78
C SER A 67 0.64 -3.16 9.31
N GLY A 68 0.07 -2.00 8.97
CA GLY A 68 -0.25 -1.62 7.58
C GLY A 68 0.90 -0.88 6.89
N ARG A 69 2.15 -1.36 7.07
CA ARG A 69 3.37 -0.67 6.60
C ARG A 69 3.84 -1.14 5.22
N CYS A 70 3.02 -1.88 4.49
CA CYS A 70 3.37 -2.51 3.22
C CYS A 70 4.05 -1.57 2.21
N TRP A 71 3.55 -0.34 2.06
CA TRP A 71 4.15 0.70 1.21
C TRP A 71 5.61 1.01 1.56
N LEU A 72 5.93 1.15 2.85
CA LEU A 72 7.29 1.37 3.33
C LEU A 72 8.16 0.13 3.09
N PHE A 73 7.63 -1.07 3.35
CA PHE A 73 8.35 -2.32 3.09
C PHE A 73 8.67 -2.48 1.60
N ALA A 74 7.70 -2.23 0.72
CA ALA A 74 7.88 -2.30 -0.72
C ALA A 74 8.90 -1.25 -1.23
N THR A 75 8.83 0.00 -0.75
CA THR A 75 9.81 1.05 -1.11
C THR A 75 11.22 0.66 -0.65
N LEU A 76 11.37 0.18 0.58
CA LEU A 76 12.67 -0.21 1.11
C LEU A 76 13.19 -1.53 0.50
N ASN A 77 12.31 -2.42 0.06
CA ASN A 77 12.67 -3.61 -0.71
C ASN A 77 13.20 -3.26 -2.11
N LEU A 78 12.68 -2.19 -2.74
CA LEU A 78 13.25 -1.66 -3.97
C LEU A 78 14.66 -1.10 -3.72
N PHE A 79 14.81 -0.25 -2.71
CA PHE A 79 16.07 0.45 -2.46
C PHE A 79 17.20 -0.48 -2.00
N ARG A 80 16.88 -1.54 -1.24
CA ARG A 80 17.90 -2.45 -0.70
C ARG A 80 18.65 -3.20 -1.79
N VAL A 81 18.12 -3.33 -3.01
CA VAL A 81 18.82 -4.01 -4.11
C VAL A 81 20.12 -3.28 -4.45
N GLY A 82 20.09 -1.95 -4.57
CA GLY A 82 21.28 -1.13 -4.77
C GLY A 82 22.24 -1.20 -3.57
N ALA A 83 21.70 -1.11 -2.36
CA ALA A 83 22.48 -1.20 -1.12
C ALA A 83 23.23 -2.55 -1.00
N MET A 84 22.55 -3.67 -1.29
CA MET A 84 23.15 -5.01 -1.28
C MET A 84 24.28 -5.16 -2.29
N LYS A 85 24.09 -4.62 -3.51
CA LYS A 85 25.13 -4.58 -4.55
C LYS A 85 26.34 -3.76 -4.10
N LYS A 86 26.12 -2.52 -3.62
CA LYS A 86 27.19 -1.61 -3.19
C LYS A 86 27.98 -2.12 -1.99
N MET A 87 27.32 -2.82 -1.05
CA MET A 87 27.96 -3.40 0.13
C MET A 87 28.51 -4.82 -0.09
N ASN A 88 28.28 -5.42 -1.27
CA ASN A 88 28.59 -6.82 -1.55
C ASN A 88 28.01 -7.78 -0.49
N VAL A 89 26.77 -7.58 -0.05
CA VAL A 89 26.09 -8.44 0.96
C VAL A 89 24.97 -9.25 0.32
N LYS A 90 24.65 -10.40 0.91
CA LYS A 90 23.57 -11.27 0.43
C LYS A 90 22.19 -10.81 0.91
N GLU A 91 22.12 -10.33 2.14
CA GLU A 91 20.89 -9.88 2.78
C GLU A 91 21.15 -8.53 3.43
N PHE A 92 20.21 -7.60 3.27
CA PHE A 92 20.22 -6.30 3.91
C PHE A 92 18.79 -5.81 4.06
N GLU A 93 18.53 -5.07 5.13
CA GLU A 93 17.27 -4.36 5.34
C GLU A 93 17.56 -2.94 5.84
N PHE A 94 16.89 -1.97 5.23
CA PHE A 94 16.68 -0.67 5.85
C PHE A 94 15.67 -0.81 6.99
N SER A 95 15.76 0.04 8.01
CA SER A 95 14.80 0.07 9.10
C SER A 95 13.45 0.62 8.64
N GLN A 96 12.46 -0.25 8.53
CA GLN A 96 11.07 0.14 8.29
C GLN A 96 10.47 0.82 9.54
N ALA A 97 10.96 0.49 10.74
CA ALA A 97 10.55 1.14 11.99
C ALA A 97 10.97 2.62 12.05
N HIS A 98 12.17 2.97 11.55
CA HIS A 98 12.67 4.36 11.53
C HIS A 98 11.77 5.26 10.72
N ILE A 99 11.49 4.85 9.47
CA ILE A 99 10.65 5.67 8.58
C ILE A 99 9.18 5.67 9.03
N HIS A 100 8.70 4.58 9.67
CA HIS A 100 7.38 4.54 10.29
C HIS A 100 7.23 5.49 11.47
N PHE A 101 8.27 5.65 12.31
CA PHE A 101 8.27 6.65 13.38
C PHE A 101 8.02 8.05 12.80
N TRP A 102 8.80 8.42 11.78
CA TRP A 102 8.70 9.73 11.16
C TRP A 102 7.37 9.93 10.44
N ASP A 103 6.83 8.90 9.77
CA ASP A 103 5.49 8.96 9.19
C ASP A 103 4.44 9.31 10.26
N LYS A 104 4.45 8.63 11.41
CA LYS A 104 3.47 8.89 12.46
C LYS A 104 3.58 10.30 13.02
N LEU A 105 4.80 10.81 13.21
CA LEU A 105 5.00 12.17 13.72
C LEU A 105 4.55 13.22 12.71
N GLU A 106 5.00 13.11 11.46
CA GLU A 106 4.68 14.08 10.41
C GLU A 106 3.18 14.07 10.10
N ARG A 107 2.59 12.88 9.97
CA ARG A 107 1.15 12.70 9.69
C ARG A 107 0.29 13.26 10.81
N ALA A 108 0.68 13.09 12.07
CA ALA A 108 0.02 13.72 13.19
C ALA A 108 -0.01 15.26 13.04
N ASN A 109 1.13 15.87 12.68
CA ASN A 109 1.20 17.30 12.42
C ASN A 109 0.36 17.72 11.21
N HIS A 110 0.44 16.99 10.09
CA HIS A 110 -0.34 17.25 8.88
C HIS A 110 -1.85 17.19 9.14
N PHE A 111 -2.33 16.20 9.89
CA PHE A 111 -3.72 16.12 10.30
C PHE A 111 -4.15 17.35 11.11
N LEU A 112 -3.33 17.80 12.06
CA LEU A 112 -3.67 18.97 12.89
C LEU A 112 -3.62 20.29 12.09
N GLU A 113 -2.75 20.40 11.09
CA GLU A 113 -2.79 21.50 10.12
C GLU A 113 -4.09 21.48 9.31
N ALA A 114 -4.55 20.30 8.86
CA ALA A 114 -5.82 20.17 8.16
C ALA A 114 -7.02 20.58 9.05
N ILE A 115 -6.97 20.31 10.35
CA ILE A 115 -7.99 20.78 11.31
C ILE A 115 -7.99 22.31 11.45
N LEU A 116 -6.81 22.95 11.47
CA LEU A 116 -6.70 24.40 11.47
C LEU A 116 -7.25 25.00 10.17
N GLU A 117 -6.87 24.43 9.02
CA GLU A 117 -7.31 24.87 7.69
C GLU A 117 -8.83 24.76 7.50
N THR A 118 -9.45 23.74 8.09
CA THR A 118 -10.90 23.48 7.98
C THR A 118 -11.70 23.96 9.19
N SER A 119 -11.09 24.78 10.06
CA SER A 119 -11.71 25.23 11.31
C SER A 119 -12.98 26.06 11.08
N ASP A 120 -13.11 26.73 9.94
CA ASP A 120 -14.26 27.53 9.53
C ASP A 120 -15.48 26.69 9.09
N ARG A 121 -15.32 25.38 8.90
CA ARG A 121 -16.38 24.45 8.47
C ARG A 121 -17.04 23.75 9.66
N PRO A 122 -18.31 23.31 9.55
CA PRO A 122 -18.97 22.48 10.55
C PRO A 122 -18.23 21.17 10.81
N VAL A 123 -18.22 20.68 12.05
CA VAL A 123 -17.52 19.43 12.42
C VAL A 123 -18.10 18.19 11.74
N ASP A 124 -19.38 18.23 11.34
CA ASP A 124 -20.07 17.17 10.60
C ASP A 124 -19.92 17.29 9.07
N ASP A 125 -19.10 18.23 8.60
CA ASP A 125 -18.64 18.26 7.22
C ASP A 125 -17.99 16.93 6.81
N ARG A 126 -18.26 16.49 5.58
CA ARG A 126 -17.84 15.17 5.11
C ARG A 126 -16.31 15.02 5.09
N THR A 127 -15.56 16.08 4.74
CA THR A 127 -14.11 16.05 4.73
C THR A 127 -13.57 15.95 6.15
N ILE A 128 -14.08 16.78 7.08
CA ILE A 128 -13.66 16.71 8.49
C ILE A 128 -13.99 15.35 9.11
N HIS A 129 -15.19 14.83 8.88
CA HIS A 129 -15.58 13.51 9.36
C HIS A 129 -14.69 12.40 8.79
N PHE A 130 -14.30 12.49 7.51
CA PHE A 130 -13.34 11.57 6.89
C PHE A 130 -11.97 11.64 7.56
N LEU A 131 -11.40 12.84 7.73
CA LEU A 131 -10.10 13.03 8.39
C LEU A 131 -10.11 12.50 9.84
N LEU A 132 -11.21 12.70 10.57
CA LEU A 132 -11.37 12.20 11.94
C LEU A 132 -11.56 10.68 12.02
N SER A 133 -11.97 10.03 10.93
CA SER A 133 -12.25 8.59 10.92
C SER A 133 -10.99 7.75 11.12
N ASP A 134 -9.87 8.11 10.48
CA ASP A 134 -8.57 7.47 10.65
C ASP A 134 -7.39 8.46 10.48
N PRO A 135 -7.14 9.35 11.47
CA PRO A 135 -6.14 10.43 11.33
C PRO A 135 -4.69 9.94 11.31
N ILE A 136 -4.46 8.66 11.62
CA ILE A 136 -3.12 8.11 11.87
C ILE A 136 -3.01 6.66 11.38
N GLY A 137 -3.67 6.35 10.26
CA GLY A 137 -3.53 5.05 9.59
C GLY A 137 -2.05 4.71 9.30
N ASP A 138 -1.73 3.42 9.18
CA ASP A 138 -0.35 2.99 8.87
C ASP A 138 0.00 3.16 7.38
N GLY A 139 -1.01 3.13 6.52
CA GLY A 139 -0.85 3.17 5.07
C GLY A 139 -0.42 4.53 4.54
N GLY A 140 0.18 4.51 3.36
CA GLY A 140 0.66 5.69 2.66
C GLY A 140 1.00 5.35 1.22
N GLN A 141 1.43 6.36 0.48
CA GLN A 141 1.68 6.29 -0.95
C GLN A 141 3.17 6.46 -1.26
N TRP A 142 3.60 6.16 -2.48
CA TRP A 142 5.00 6.33 -2.89
C TRP A 142 5.54 7.74 -2.61
N ASN A 143 4.83 8.80 -3.03
CA ASN A 143 5.30 10.18 -2.80
C ASN A 143 5.45 10.51 -1.31
N MET A 144 4.59 9.94 -0.46
CA MET A 144 4.67 10.11 0.99
C MET A 144 5.93 9.46 1.56
N ALA A 145 6.44 8.38 0.95
CA ALA A 145 7.67 7.73 1.39
C ALA A 145 8.86 8.60 1.01
N MET A 146 8.84 9.16 -0.19
CA MET A 146 9.87 10.09 -0.67
C MET A 146 9.93 11.35 0.19
N ASN A 147 8.78 11.87 0.65
CA ASN A 147 8.75 13.01 1.57
C ASN A 147 9.46 12.72 2.89
N LEU A 148 9.29 11.52 3.44
CA LEU A 148 9.95 11.10 4.67
C LEU A 148 11.45 10.88 4.45
N ILE A 149 11.83 10.19 3.37
CA ILE A 149 13.23 9.89 3.06
C ILE A 149 14.01 11.19 2.83
N ARG A 150 13.44 12.13 2.08
CA ARG A 150 14.03 13.45 1.81
C ARG A 150 14.31 14.24 3.09
N LYS A 151 13.41 14.14 4.07
CA LYS A 151 13.48 14.93 5.30
C LYS A 151 14.28 14.25 6.42
N HIS A 152 14.18 12.93 6.54
CA HIS A 152 14.62 12.16 7.71
C HIS A 152 15.62 11.05 7.41
N GLY A 153 15.96 10.85 6.13
CA GLY A 153 16.90 9.83 5.69
C GLY A 153 16.47 8.40 6.02
N LEU A 154 17.42 7.48 5.92
CA LEU A 154 17.24 6.06 6.18
C LEU A 154 18.37 5.54 7.06
N VAL A 155 18.11 4.44 7.77
CA VAL A 155 19.11 3.76 8.59
C VAL A 155 19.03 2.26 8.33
N PRO A 156 20.11 1.49 8.56
CA PRO A 156 20.03 0.03 8.50
C PRO A 156 19.16 -0.50 9.64
N MET A 157 18.51 -1.64 9.45
CA MET A 157 17.67 -2.30 10.47
C MET A 157 18.40 -2.48 11.81
N SER A 158 19.72 -2.70 11.79
CA SER A 158 20.52 -2.85 13.00
C SER A 158 20.68 -1.56 13.83
N ALA A 159 20.54 -0.38 13.22
CA ALA A 159 20.66 0.91 13.91
C ALA A 159 19.34 1.34 14.58
N TYR A 160 18.21 0.92 14.02
CA TYR A 160 16.89 1.14 14.61
C TYR A 160 16.01 -0.09 14.36
N PRO A 161 16.04 -1.09 15.27
CA PRO A 161 15.34 -2.35 15.06
C PRO A 161 13.82 -2.22 15.26
N GLU A 162 13.09 -3.26 14.84
CA GLU A 162 11.67 -3.40 15.16
C GLU A 162 11.42 -3.41 16.68
N SER A 163 10.33 -2.77 17.10
CA SER A 163 9.75 -2.86 18.43
C SER A 163 8.51 -3.75 18.41
N HIS A 164 7.96 -4.04 19.60
CA HIS A 164 6.64 -4.69 19.67
C HIS A 164 5.57 -3.88 18.93
N SER A 165 5.59 -2.55 19.08
CA SER A 165 4.57 -1.67 18.51
C SER A 165 4.70 -1.52 17.00
N SER A 166 5.92 -1.46 16.45
CA SER A 166 6.12 -1.38 14.99
C SER A 166 5.61 -2.65 14.30
N SER A 167 5.80 -3.82 14.93
CA SER A 167 5.28 -5.10 14.45
C SER A 167 3.82 -5.40 14.83
N SER A 168 3.15 -4.51 15.59
CA SER A 168 1.79 -4.69 16.10
C SER A 168 1.14 -3.35 16.48
N THR A 169 0.85 -2.52 15.49
CA THR A 169 0.58 -1.06 15.64
C THR A 169 -0.75 -0.71 16.30
N ARG A 170 -1.71 -1.65 16.38
CA ARG A 170 -3.10 -1.39 16.83
C ARG A 170 -3.19 -0.59 18.13
N SER A 171 -2.44 -0.99 19.16
CA SER A 171 -2.51 -0.33 20.47
C SER A 171 -1.94 1.09 20.43
N MET A 172 -0.79 1.28 19.79
CA MET A 172 -0.19 2.61 19.60
C MET A 172 -1.12 3.52 18.80
N ASN A 173 -1.66 3.04 17.67
CA ASN A 173 -2.58 3.79 16.85
C ASN A 173 -3.88 4.14 17.58
N THR A 174 -4.37 3.28 18.49
CA THR A 174 -5.55 3.60 19.32
C THR A 174 -5.28 4.82 20.19
N ILE A 175 -4.15 4.84 20.91
CA ILE A 175 -3.77 5.97 21.78
C ILE A 175 -3.50 7.23 20.95
N LEU A 176 -2.82 7.11 19.81
CA LEU A 176 -2.57 8.24 18.90
C LEU A 176 -3.88 8.81 18.34
N LYS A 177 -4.86 7.98 18.00
CA LYS A 177 -6.19 8.45 17.55
C LYS A 177 -6.90 9.24 18.65
N ASP A 178 -6.83 8.78 19.90
CA ASP A 178 -7.48 9.45 21.03
C ASP A 178 -6.87 10.84 21.26
N ILE A 179 -5.54 10.96 21.31
CA ILE A 179 -4.89 12.25 21.50
C ILE A 179 -5.11 13.19 20.30
N LEU A 180 -5.05 12.69 19.06
CA LEU A 180 -5.26 13.51 17.86
C LEU A 180 -6.68 14.06 17.79
N ARG A 181 -7.70 13.25 18.08
CA ARG A 181 -9.10 13.70 18.13
C ARG A 181 -9.34 14.67 19.29
N THR A 182 -8.71 14.44 20.43
CA THR A 182 -8.75 15.37 21.56
C THR A 182 -8.15 16.71 21.16
N THR A 183 -6.95 16.71 20.55
CA THR A 183 -6.29 17.94 20.09
C THR A 183 -7.08 18.65 19.01
N ALA A 184 -7.69 17.92 18.07
CA ALA A 184 -8.56 18.51 17.05
C ALA A 184 -9.75 19.24 17.68
N SER A 185 -10.40 18.62 18.68
CA SER A 185 -11.48 19.26 19.43
C SER A 185 -11.00 20.51 20.17
N GLU A 186 -9.84 20.45 20.83
CA GLU A 186 -9.28 21.58 21.59
C GLU A 186 -8.89 22.75 20.69
N ILE A 187 -8.25 22.49 19.55
CA ILE A 187 -7.91 23.50 18.55
C ILE A 187 -9.17 24.25 18.09
N ARG A 188 -10.24 23.50 17.79
CA ARG A 188 -11.50 24.09 17.36
C ARG A 188 -12.17 24.89 18.48
N SER A 189 -12.21 24.36 19.71
CA SER A 189 -12.72 25.12 20.87
C SER A 189 -11.98 26.43 21.08
N ILE A 190 -10.65 26.46 20.96
CA ILE A 190 -9.87 27.70 21.09
C ILE A 190 -10.35 28.74 20.08
N LEU A 191 -10.58 28.35 18.82
CA LEU A 191 -11.01 29.26 17.76
C LEU A 191 -12.48 29.68 17.93
N ASP A 192 -13.35 28.73 18.27
CA ASP A 192 -14.79 28.96 18.47
C ASP A 192 -15.07 29.89 19.68
N ASP A 193 -14.24 29.81 20.72
CA ASP A 193 -14.31 30.67 21.91
C ASP A 193 -13.66 32.06 21.70
N GLY A 194 -13.24 32.37 20.48
CA GLY A 194 -12.68 33.68 20.09
C GLY A 194 -11.17 33.82 20.31
N GLY A 195 -10.47 32.72 20.55
CA GLY A 195 -9.01 32.66 20.56
C GLY A 195 -8.40 32.84 19.17
N SER A 196 -7.12 33.18 19.14
CA SER A 196 -6.36 33.44 17.92
C SER A 196 -5.78 32.16 17.31
N GLU A 197 -5.54 32.18 15.99
CA GLU A 197 -4.79 31.11 15.30
C GLU A 197 -3.42 30.86 15.94
N LYS A 198 -2.77 31.90 16.46
CA LYS A 198 -1.49 31.78 17.17
C LYS A 198 -1.62 30.95 18.44
N GLU A 199 -2.68 31.13 19.22
CA GLU A 199 -2.95 30.33 20.43
C GLU A 199 -3.25 28.88 20.06
N ALA A 200 -4.07 28.65 19.04
CA ALA A 200 -4.36 27.31 18.54
C ALA A 200 -3.09 26.58 18.04
N ARG A 201 -2.22 27.26 17.30
CA ARG A 201 -0.92 26.71 16.86
C ARG A 201 0.02 26.44 18.03
N SER A 202 0.10 27.33 19.01
CA SER A 202 0.89 27.09 20.22
C SER A 202 0.40 25.87 21.01
N HIS A 203 -0.91 25.64 21.06
CA HIS A 203 -1.49 24.44 21.69
C HIS A 203 -1.16 23.18 20.89
N LYS A 204 -1.28 23.24 19.55
CA LYS A 204 -0.88 22.17 18.63
C LYS A 204 0.58 21.75 18.88
N ASP A 205 1.50 22.70 18.97
CA ASP A 205 2.93 22.41 19.18
C ASP A 205 3.19 21.72 20.53
N SER A 206 2.47 22.11 21.59
CA SER A 206 2.52 21.41 22.89
C SER A 206 2.06 19.95 22.76
N ARG A 207 0.95 19.71 22.04
CA ARG A 207 0.41 18.36 21.80
C ARG A 207 1.33 17.52 20.91
N MET A 208 2.01 18.12 19.94
CA MET A 208 3.04 17.43 19.14
C MET A 208 4.20 16.92 20.01
N GLY A 209 4.60 17.65 21.06
CA GLY A 209 5.58 17.18 22.04
C GLY A 209 5.13 15.94 22.82
N GLU A 210 3.83 15.84 23.13
CA GLU A 210 3.24 14.66 23.77
C GLU A 210 3.17 13.46 22.81
N ILE A 211 2.83 13.70 21.54
CA ILE A 211 2.82 12.68 20.48
C ILE A 211 4.23 12.13 20.28
N TRP A 212 5.25 12.98 20.19
CA TRP A 212 6.66 12.57 20.17
C TRP A 212 6.99 11.64 21.34
N ARG A 213 6.59 12.02 22.56
CA ARG A 213 6.80 11.20 23.76
C ARG A 213 6.14 9.84 23.64
N ILE A 214 4.90 9.75 23.14
CA ILE A 214 4.19 8.48 22.92
C ILE A 214 4.95 7.62 21.90
N LEU A 215 5.37 8.19 20.77
CA LEU A 215 6.11 7.48 19.74
C LEU A 215 7.44 6.94 20.27
N CYS A 216 8.23 7.73 20.98
CA CYS A 216 9.49 7.27 21.58
C CYS A 216 9.29 6.14 22.58
N ILE A 217 8.20 6.15 23.37
CA ILE A 217 7.87 5.06 24.30
C ILE A 217 7.52 3.76 23.54
N HIS A 218 6.82 3.88 22.40
CA HIS A 218 6.38 2.72 21.63
C HIS A 218 7.42 2.13 20.70
N LEU A 219 8.26 2.98 20.10
CA LEU A 219 9.13 2.65 18.96
C LEU A 219 10.62 2.82 19.28
N GLY A 220 10.96 3.54 20.36
CA GLY A 220 12.33 4.01 20.64
C GLY A 220 12.62 5.36 20.00
N THR A 221 13.73 6.00 20.39
CA THR A 221 14.13 7.31 19.86
C THR A 221 14.94 7.14 18.57
N PRO A 222 14.53 7.75 17.44
CA PRO A 222 15.31 7.68 16.19
C PRO A 222 16.73 8.21 16.38
N PRO A 223 17.76 7.56 15.80
CA PRO A 223 19.13 7.99 15.95
C PRO A 223 19.40 9.25 15.11
N GLU A 224 20.08 10.23 15.69
CA GLU A 224 20.68 11.33 14.92
C GLU A 224 21.91 10.86 14.13
N LYS A 225 22.64 9.91 14.72
CA LYS A 225 23.84 9.27 14.17
C LYS A 225 23.98 7.83 14.64
N PHE A 226 24.68 7.01 13.86
CA PHE A 226 24.96 5.61 14.19
C PHE A 226 26.29 5.16 13.57
N ASP A 227 26.96 4.20 14.22
CA ASP A 227 28.15 3.56 13.66
C ASP A 227 27.77 2.49 12.64
N TRP A 228 28.29 2.59 11.41
CA TRP A 228 28.06 1.60 10.36
C TRP A 228 29.28 0.73 10.04
N GLN A 229 29.06 -0.59 10.08
CA GLN A 229 30.04 -1.62 9.79
C GLN A 229 29.33 -2.93 9.43
N TRP A 230 29.92 -3.73 8.53
CA TRP A 230 29.34 -4.99 8.06
C TRP A 230 30.42 -5.99 7.66
N ARG A 231 30.02 -7.22 7.39
CA ARG A 231 30.83 -8.20 6.66
C ARG A 231 30.18 -8.49 5.32
N ASP A 232 30.97 -8.53 4.26
CA ASP A 232 30.49 -8.82 2.91
C ASP A 232 30.37 -10.34 2.65
N LYS A 233 30.03 -10.71 1.41
CA LYS A 233 29.92 -12.10 0.95
C LYS A 233 31.24 -12.87 1.04
N ASP A 234 32.38 -12.18 1.01
CA ASP A 234 33.72 -12.75 1.12
C ASP A 234 34.20 -12.83 2.59
N ASN A 235 33.32 -12.47 3.53
CA ASN A 235 33.56 -12.42 4.97
C ASN A 235 34.62 -11.37 5.36
N GLU A 236 34.90 -10.40 4.49
CA GLU A 236 35.77 -9.26 4.80
C GLU A 236 35.01 -8.24 5.65
N PHE A 237 35.71 -7.66 6.64
CA PHE A 237 35.10 -6.67 7.54
C PHE A 237 35.26 -5.26 6.99
N HIS A 238 34.14 -4.54 6.91
CA HIS A 238 34.06 -3.16 6.45
C HIS A 238 33.58 -2.26 7.58
N ARG A 239 34.11 -1.03 7.65
CA ARG A 239 33.68 0.00 8.58
C ARG A 239 33.65 1.35 7.87
N LYS A 240 32.50 2.02 7.90
CA LYS A 240 32.36 3.42 7.47
C LYS A 240 32.48 4.40 8.63
N GLY A 241 32.15 3.98 9.84
CA GLY A 241 32.16 4.82 11.04
C GLY A 241 30.80 5.47 11.28
N GLU A 242 30.80 6.58 12.01
CA GLU A 242 29.58 7.33 12.35
C GLU A 242 28.96 7.96 11.09
N MET A 243 27.67 7.73 10.88
CA MET A 243 26.88 8.31 9.79
C MET A 243 25.56 8.87 10.31
N THR A 244 25.04 9.90 9.66
CA THR A 244 23.66 10.36 9.81
C THR A 244 22.71 9.56 8.89
N PRO A 245 21.38 9.58 9.14
CA PRO A 245 20.42 8.95 8.24
C PRO A 245 20.43 9.50 6.80
N LEU A 246 20.73 10.78 6.61
CA LEU A 246 20.80 11.40 5.28
C LEU A 246 22.05 10.96 4.52
N GLU A 247 23.22 10.98 5.17
CA GLU A 247 24.46 10.46 4.58
C GLU A 247 24.35 8.98 4.19
N PHE A 248 23.55 8.21 4.94
CA PHE A 248 23.30 6.80 4.62
C PHE A 248 22.44 6.63 3.36
N VAL A 249 21.47 7.52 3.11
CA VAL A 249 20.70 7.54 1.86
C VAL A 249 21.63 7.86 0.70
N ASP A 250 22.37 8.96 0.79
CA ASP A 250 23.29 9.42 -0.25
C ASP A 250 24.33 8.35 -0.61
N GLU A 251 24.78 7.58 0.38
CA GLU A 251 25.76 6.51 0.15
C GLU A 251 25.12 5.20 -0.33
N TYR A 252 23.94 4.77 0.14
CA TYR A 252 23.48 3.39 -0.11
C TYR A 252 22.21 3.26 -0.95
N VAL A 253 21.55 4.35 -1.31
CA VAL A 253 20.42 4.34 -2.25
C VAL A 253 20.93 4.73 -3.64
N ASP A 254 20.96 3.74 -4.54
CA ASP A 254 21.52 3.88 -5.89
C ASP A 254 20.49 4.33 -6.95
N VAL A 255 19.19 4.24 -6.61
CA VAL A 255 18.12 4.66 -7.51
C VAL A 255 17.92 6.17 -7.43
N ASP A 256 17.81 6.83 -8.59
CA ASP A 256 17.38 8.23 -8.67
C ASP A 256 15.86 8.32 -8.46
N TRP A 257 15.45 8.18 -7.21
CA TRP A 257 14.04 8.17 -6.82
C TRP A 257 13.35 9.52 -7.00
N GLU A 258 14.08 10.63 -7.18
CA GLU A 258 13.50 11.93 -7.55
C GLU A 258 13.03 11.95 -9.01
N ASN A 259 13.61 11.10 -9.87
CA ASN A 259 13.14 10.89 -11.24
C ASN A 259 11.95 9.91 -11.33
N TYR A 260 11.46 9.37 -10.21
CA TYR A 260 10.31 8.47 -10.23
C TYR A 260 8.99 9.24 -10.21
N VAL A 261 8.00 8.71 -10.91
CA VAL A 261 6.61 9.17 -10.89
C VAL A 261 5.69 7.99 -10.63
N CYS A 262 4.53 8.28 -10.05
CA CYS A 262 3.49 7.27 -9.84
C CYS A 262 2.58 7.28 -11.06
N ILE A 263 2.50 6.14 -11.75
CA ILE A 263 1.51 5.93 -12.80
C ILE A 263 0.42 5.01 -12.26
N VAL A 264 -0.83 5.35 -12.56
CA VAL A 264 -2.01 4.63 -12.08
C VAL A 264 -2.91 4.20 -13.22
N ASN A 265 -3.72 3.18 -12.97
CA ASN A 265 -4.85 2.85 -13.83
C ASN A 265 -6.17 3.05 -13.07
N ASP A 266 -6.80 4.20 -13.30
CA ASP A 266 -8.14 4.54 -12.85
C ASP A 266 -9.07 4.73 -14.06
N PRO A 267 -9.81 3.68 -14.46
CA PRO A 267 -10.71 3.76 -15.61
C PRO A 267 -11.96 4.63 -15.39
N ARG A 268 -12.09 5.31 -14.24
CA ARG A 268 -13.16 6.29 -14.01
C ARG A 268 -12.84 7.66 -14.59
N ASN A 269 -11.57 7.95 -14.81
CA ASN A 269 -11.00 9.26 -15.08
C ASN A 269 -10.26 9.27 -16.42
N GLU A 270 -10.00 10.46 -16.96
CA GLU A 270 -9.28 10.63 -18.23
C GLU A 270 -7.82 10.14 -18.10
N TYR A 271 -7.29 9.57 -19.18
CA TYR A 271 -5.90 9.14 -19.26
C TYR A 271 -4.96 10.28 -19.67
N TYR A 272 -3.67 10.09 -19.41
CA TYR A 272 -2.58 11.03 -19.65
C TYR A 272 -2.80 12.38 -18.98
N GLN A 273 -3.37 12.32 -17.77
CA GLN A 273 -3.63 13.47 -16.93
C GLN A 273 -3.21 13.17 -15.50
N THR A 274 -2.71 14.19 -14.81
CA THR A 274 -2.34 14.08 -13.40
C THR A 274 -3.51 14.34 -12.46
N TYR A 275 -3.53 13.58 -11.37
CA TYR A 275 -4.51 13.65 -10.29
C TYR A 275 -3.81 13.73 -8.95
N THR A 276 -4.45 14.39 -7.99
CA THR A 276 -4.08 14.38 -6.57
C THR A 276 -5.34 14.15 -5.73
N VAL A 277 -5.18 13.76 -4.48
CA VAL A 277 -6.31 13.51 -3.56
C VAL A 277 -6.23 14.53 -2.43
N ASP A 278 -7.34 15.25 -2.21
CA ASP A 278 -7.42 16.30 -1.20
C ASP A 278 -7.01 15.79 0.19
N PHE A 279 -6.17 16.56 0.90
CA PHE A 279 -5.56 16.22 2.19
C PHE A 279 -4.73 14.91 2.27
N LEU A 280 -4.54 14.15 1.18
CA LEU A 280 -3.71 12.93 1.18
C LEU A 280 -2.22 13.29 1.21
N GLN A 281 -1.65 13.38 2.41
CA GLN A 281 -0.26 13.74 2.65
C GLN A 281 0.18 13.30 4.06
N ASN A 282 1.49 13.21 4.29
CA ASN A 282 2.06 13.00 5.63
C ASN A 282 2.95 14.17 6.09
N VAL A 283 3.78 14.75 5.22
CA VAL A 283 4.64 15.88 5.58
C VAL A 283 3.96 17.19 5.17
N ALA A 284 3.55 17.99 6.16
CA ALA A 284 2.97 19.31 5.92
C ALA A 284 3.94 20.20 5.12
N GLY A 285 3.46 20.77 4.01
CA GLY A 285 4.29 21.56 3.08
C GLY A 285 5.23 20.73 2.19
N GLY A 286 5.19 19.39 2.28
CA GLY A 286 5.91 18.50 1.38
C GLY A 286 5.23 18.39 0.00
N PRO A 287 5.96 17.89 -1.02
CA PRO A 287 5.40 17.59 -2.33
C PRO A 287 4.13 16.73 -2.25
N PRO A 288 3.05 17.07 -2.97
CA PRO A 288 1.78 16.34 -2.91
C PRO A 288 1.92 14.93 -3.48
N VAL A 289 0.95 14.08 -3.14
CA VAL A 289 0.75 12.82 -3.87
C VAL A 289 0.20 13.14 -5.25
N VAL A 290 0.88 12.69 -6.31
CA VAL A 290 0.49 12.96 -7.69
C VAL A 290 0.57 11.67 -8.49
N TYR A 291 -0.52 11.35 -9.17
CA TYR A 291 -0.65 10.19 -10.01
C TYR A 291 -0.85 10.60 -11.47
N LEU A 292 -0.12 10.00 -12.40
CA LEU A 292 -0.43 10.07 -13.83
C LEU A 292 -1.34 8.90 -14.19
N ASN A 293 -2.58 9.17 -14.61
CA ASN A 293 -3.49 8.11 -15.01
C ASN A 293 -3.16 7.62 -16.43
N VAL A 294 -3.05 6.31 -16.63
CA VAL A 294 -2.68 5.67 -17.91
C VAL A 294 -3.50 4.39 -18.18
N PRO A 295 -3.60 3.93 -19.44
CA PRO A 295 -4.18 2.63 -19.75
C PRO A 295 -3.43 1.46 -19.08
N SER A 296 -4.15 0.38 -18.74
CA SER A 296 -3.59 -0.81 -18.07
C SER A 296 -2.45 -1.42 -18.89
N ASP A 297 -2.65 -1.56 -20.21
CA ASP A 297 -1.68 -2.19 -21.10
C ASP A 297 -0.36 -1.43 -21.14
N GLU A 298 -0.40 -0.09 -21.18
CA GLU A 298 0.83 0.71 -21.15
C GLU A 298 1.53 0.66 -19.78
N MET A 299 0.76 0.58 -18.68
CA MET A 299 1.32 0.35 -17.34
C MET A 299 2.04 -1.02 -17.26
N LYS A 300 1.50 -2.06 -17.91
CA LYS A 300 2.16 -3.37 -18.04
C LYS A 300 3.43 -3.28 -18.88
N GLU A 301 3.40 -2.58 -20.01
CA GLU A 301 4.58 -2.40 -20.87
C GLU A 301 5.73 -1.68 -20.16
N VAL A 302 5.43 -0.64 -19.38
CA VAL A 302 6.43 0.04 -18.52
C VAL A 302 6.98 -0.94 -17.49
N THR A 303 6.11 -1.70 -16.82
CA THR A 303 6.51 -2.69 -15.81
C THR A 303 7.41 -3.78 -16.41
N GLN A 304 7.03 -4.35 -17.56
CA GLN A 304 7.80 -5.38 -18.24
C GLN A 304 9.20 -4.88 -18.58
N ARG A 305 9.32 -3.70 -19.23
CA ARG A 305 10.62 -3.14 -19.62
C ARG A 305 11.52 -2.90 -18.41
N LEU A 306 10.99 -2.35 -17.33
CA LEU A 306 11.75 -2.15 -16.08
C LEU A 306 12.31 -3.48 -15.55
N LEU A 307 11.50 -4.54 -15.55
CA LEU A 307 11.91 -5.84 -15.07
C LEU A 307 12.95 -6.49 -15.99
N GLU A 308 12.76 -6.44 -17.31
CA GLU A 308 13.71 -6.92 -18.31
C GLU A 308 15.06 -6.18 -18.24
N ASP A 309 15.05 -4.89 -17.90
CA ASP A 309 16.23 -4.05 -17.66
C ASP A 309 16.83 -4.21 -16.26
N GLY A 310 16.30 -5.12 -15.44
CA GLY A 310 16.89 -5.50 -14.15
C GLY A 310 16.46 -4.64 -12.96
N THR A 311 15.37 -3.88 -13.09
CA THR A 311 14.83 -2.99 -12.06
C THR A 311 13.52 -3.54 -11.50
N PRO A 312 13.45 -3.88 -10.19
CA PRO A 312 12.19 -4.22 -9.54
C PRO A 312 11.21 -3.05 -9.56
N VAL A 313 9.90 -3.32 -9.46
CA VAL A 313 8.87 -2.27 -9.62
C VAL A 313 7.96 -2.24 -8.39
N TRP A 314 7.91 -1.10 -7.71
CA TRP A 314 6.96 -0.88 -6.61
C TRP A 314 5.54 -0.87 -7.18
N MET A 315 4.61 -1.55 -6.51
CA MET A 315 3.26 -1.77 -7.03
C MET A 315 2.19 -1.65 -5.94
N GLY A 316 1.02 -1.12 -6.32
CA GLY A 316 -0.17 -0.98 -5.48
C GLY A 316 -1.40 -1.69 -6.08
N CYS A 317 -2.11 -2.48 -5.27
CA CYS A 317 -3.19 -3.37 -5.72
C CYS A 317 -4.27 -3.64 -4.66
N ASP A 318 -5.36 -4.31 -5.04
CA ASP A 318 -6.35 -4.92 -4.12
C ASP A 318 -5.98 -6.39 -3.85
N VAL A 319 -5.01 -6.63 -2.97
CA VAL A 319 -4.43 -7.97 -2.72
C VAL A 319 -5.46 -8.99 -2.17
N GLY A 320 -6.58 -8.52 -1.62
CA GLY A 320 -7.62 -9.37 -1.08
C GLY A 320 -8.42 -10.13 -2.15
N LYS A 321 -8.28 -9.77 -3.42
CA LYS A 321 -9.06 -10.34 -4.51
C LYS A 321 -8.35 -11.53 -5.15
N HIS A 322 -9.10 -12.61 -5.33
CA HIS A 322 -8.71 -13.79 -6.10
C HIS A 322 -7.25 -14.28 -5.88
N MET A 323 -6.89 -14.41 -4.60
CA MET A 323 -5.54 -14.76 -4.15
C MET A 323 -5.56 -15.98 -3.22
N ALA A 324 -4.81 -17.03 -3.58
CA ALA A 324 -4.60 -18.20 -2.73
C ALA A 324 -3.31 -18.08 -1.92
N ARG A 325 -3.39 -17.46 -0.74
CA ARG A 325 -2.25 -17.05 0.11
C ARG A 325 -1.20 -18.12 0.31
N LYS A 326 -1.60 -19.29 0.81
CA LYS A 326 -0.68 -20.41 1.10
C LYS A 326 -0.07 -21.05 -0.13
N LYS A 327 -0.71 -20.88 -1.30
CA LYS A 327 -0.22 -21.44 -2.57
C LYS A 327 0.64 -20.47 -3.34
N GLY A 328 0.54 -19.17 -3.07
CA GLY A 328 1.31 -18.17 -3.82
C GLY A 328 0.73 -17.85 -5.19
N LEU A 329 -0.58 -18.02 -5.41
CA LEU A 329 -1.20 -17.95 -6.74
C LEU A 329 -2.27 -16.87 -6.82
N TRP A 330 -2.18 -15.97 -7.80
CA TRP A 330 -3.20 -14.96 -8.10
C TRP A 330 -3.63 -15.07 -9.56
N ASP A 331 -4.94 -15.07 -9.78
CA ASP A 331 -5.57 -15.10 -11.11
C ASP A 331 -6.96 -14.50 -10.97
N ALA A 332 -7.42 -13.61 -11.87
CA ALA A 332 -8.74 -12.98 -11.75
C ALA A 332 -9.90 -13.99 -11.68
N GLU A 333 -9.70 -15.22 -12.16
CA GLU A 333 -10.66 -16.32 -12.13
C GLU A 333 -10.26 -17.44 -11.16
N LEU A 334 -9.33 -17.21 -10.23
CA LEU A 334 -8.77 -18.26 -9.36
C LEU A 334 -9.84 -19.08 -8.61
N TYR A 335 -10.95 -18.43 -8.28
CA TYR A 335 -12.08 -19.00 -7.58
C TYR A 335 -13.34 -19.01 -8.45
N ASP A 336 -13.90 -20.20 -8.71
CA ASP A 336 -15.12 -20.39 -9.49
C ASP A 336 -16.39 -20.18 -8.64
N PHE A 337 -16.58 -18.95 -8.17
CA PHE A 337 -17.79 -18.58 -7.42
C PHE A 337 -19.04 -18.63 -8.28
N LYS A 338 -18.92 -18.27 -9.57
CA LYS A 338 -20.01 -18.29 -10.54
C LYS A 338 -20.52 -19.72 -10.76
N GLY A 339 -19.62 -20.68 -10.98
CA GLY A 339 -19.98 -22.09 -11.12
C GLY A 339 -20.56 -22.68 -9.85
N LEU A 340 -20.04 -22.30 -8.67
CA LEU A 340 -20.56 -22.78 -7.39
C LEU A 340 -21.97 -22.24 -7.08
N TYR A 341 -22.20 -20.95 -7.27
CA TYR A 341 -23.46 -20.30 -6.88
C TYR A 341 -24.50 -20.26 -7.99
N GLY A 342 -24.09 -20.41 -9.26
CA GLY A 342 -24.97 -20.21 -10.40
C GLY A 342 -25.42 -18.75 -10.59
N VAL A 343 -24.61 -17.78 -10.15
CA VAL A 343 -24.93 -16.34 -10.23
C VAL A 343 -23.79 -15.53 -10.85
N GLU A 344 -24.14 -14.46 -11.56
CA GLU A 344 -23.21 -13.44 -12.03
C GLU A 344 -23.14 -12.29 -11.01
N PHE A 345 -21.93 -11.77 -10.77
CA PHE A 345 -21.74 -10.56 -9.97
C PHE A 345 -21.69 -9.29 -10.83
N GLY A 346 -21.08 -9.37 -12.02
CA GLY A 346 -21.19 -8.38 -13.11
C GLY A 346 -20.85 -6.93 -12.75
N MET A 347 -19.56 -6.60 -12.59
CA MET A 347 -19.11 -5.21 -12.47
C MET A 347 -17.73 -4.99 -13.11
N GLU A 348 -17.64 -4.00 -13.99
CA GLU A 348 -16.38 -3.50 -14.55
C GLU A 348 -15.54 -2.79 -13.48
N LYS A 349 -14.22 -2.72 -13.67
CA LYS A 349 -13.27 -2.11 -12.71
C LYS A 349 -13.66 -0.69 -12.28
N ALA A 350 -14.11 0.14 -13.23
CA ALA A 350 -14.55 1.51 -12.94
C ALA A 350 -15.74 1.56 -11.97
N ASP A 351 -16.72 0.66 -12.14
CA ASP A 351 -17.88 0.61 -11.25
C ASP A 351 -17.53 -0.02 -9.90
N ARG A 352 -16.61 -1.00 -9.88
CA ARG A 352 -16.10 -1.54 -8.61
C ARG A 352 -15.44 -0.45 -7.76
N LEU A 353 -14.72 0.49 -8.38
CA LEU A 353 -14.16 1.67 -7.70
C LEU A 353 -15.26 2.65 -7.25
N ARG A 354 -16.21 2.99 -8.13
CA ARG A 354 -17.30 3.95 -7.82
C ARG A 354 -18.20 3.48 -6.68
N PHE A 355 -18.48 2.18 -6.61
CA PHE A 355 -19.42 1.60 -5.64
C PHE A 355 -18.71 0.90 -4.46
N GLY A 356 -17.40 1.09 -4.31
CA GLY A 356 -16.65 0.64 -3.12
C GLY A 356 -16.46 -0.88 -3.00
N GLN A 357 -16.44 -1.61 -4.13
CA GLN A 357 -16.11 -3.04 -4.17
C GLN A 357 -14.60 -3.30 -4.28
N THR A 358 -13.85 -2.35 -4.84
CA THR A 358 -12.39 -2.42 -4.94
C THR A 358 -11.78 -1.05 -4.71
N MET A 359 -10.54 -1.05 -4.23
CA MET A 359 -9.66 0.09 -4.07
C MET A 359 -8.26 -0.46 -3.83
N MET A 360 -7.23 0.37 -3.89
CA MET A 360 -5.88 -0.07 -3.54
C MET A 360 -5.79 -0.36 -2.04
N THR A 361 -5.38 -1.58 -1.69
CA THR A 361 -5.31 -2.03 -0.30
C THR A 361 -3.91 -2.41 0.15
N HIS A 362 -2.99 -2.77 -0.74
CA HIS A 362 -1.66 -3.28 -0.34
C HIS A 362 -0.60 -2.95 -1.38
N ALA A 363 0.63 -2.71 -0.90
CA ALA A 363 1.79 -2.44 -1.74
C ALA A 363 2.85 -3.54 -1.64
N MET A 364 3.45 -3.88 -2.77
CA MET A 364 4.42 -4.96 -2.93
C MET A 364 5.48 -4.58 -3.97
N LEU A 365 6.32 -5.54 -4.35
CA LEU A 365 7.37 -5.33 -5.34
C LEU A 365 7.28 -6.41 -6.43
N PHE A 366 7.21 -6.03 -7.70
CA PHE A 366 7.48 -6.96 -8.79
C PHE A 366 8.97 -7.23 -8.89
N THR A 367 9.35 -8.51 -8.95
CA THR A 367 10.76 -8.95 -9.03
C THR A 367 11.02 -9.87 -10.23
N GLY A 368 10.07 -9.96 -11.15
CA GLY A 368 10.23 -10.77 -12.35
C GLY A 368 8.96 -10.79 -13.20
N VAL A 369 9.14 -11.15 -14.46
CA VAL A 369 8.08 -11.28 -15.46
C VAL A 369 8.37 -12.50 -16.30
N ASP A 370 7.31 -13.19 -16.68
CA ASP A 370 7.35 -14.28 -17.64
C ASP A 370 6.69 -13.83 -18.93
N VAL A 371 7.46 -13.79 -20.03
CA VAL A 371 7.05 -13.22 -21.32
C VAL A 371 6.94 -14.32 -22.37
N VAL A 372 5.83 -14.34 -23.10
CA VAL A 372 5.57 -15.26 -24.22
C VAL A 372 5.14 -14.43 -25.43
N ASP A 373 5.79 -14.65 -26.57
CA ASP A 373 5.52 -13.91 -27.82
C ASP A 373 5.54 -12.38 -27.64
N GLY A 374 6.39 -11.89 -26.74
CA GLY A 374 6.57 -10.46 -26.45
C GLY A 374 5.57 -9.86 -25.45
N SER A 375 4.61 -10.64 -24.95
CA SER A 375 3.61 -10.16 -23.98
C SER A 375 3.78 -10.81 -22.59
N PRO A 376 3.50 -10.09 -21.49
CA PRO A 376 3.51 -10.67 -20.16
C PRO A 376 2.45 -11.76 -20.02
N ARG A 377 2.86 -12.93 -19.56
CA ARG A 377 1.96 -14.01 -19.16
C ARG A 377 1.73 -13.99 -17.64
N ARG A 378 2.80 -13.72 -16.88
CA ARG A 378 2.81 -13.76 -15.41
C ARG A 378 3.82 -12.78 -14.82
N TRP A 379 3.56 -12.42 -13.58
CA TRP A 379 4.38 -11.52 -12.78
C TRP A 379 4.81 -12.21 -11.49
N ARG A 380 6.08 -12.02 -11.11
CA ARG A 380 6.62 -12.47 -9.84
C ARG A 380 6.53 -11.35 -8.83
N VAL A 381 5.89 -11.61 -7.70
CA VAL A 381 5.67 -10.61 -6.65
C VAL A 381 6.39 -11.00 -5.37
N GLU A 382 7.22 -10.10 -4.87
CA GLU A 382 7.74 -10.12 -3.51
C GLU A 382 6.75 -9.44 -2.57
N ASN A 383 6.31 -10.19 -1.55
CA ASN A 383 5.43 -9.69 -0.50
C ASN A 383 6.21 -9.50 0.81
N SER A 384 5.66 -8.72 1.74
CA SER A 384 6.23 -8.37 3.04
C SER A 384 5.51 -9.07 4.20
N TRP A 385 5.10 -10.34 4.03
CA TRP A 385 4.42 -11.13 5.08
C TRP A 385 5.27 -12.27 5.65
N GLY A 386 6.58 -12.28 5.35
CA GLY A 386 7.52 -13.32 5.75
C GLY A 386 7.43 -14.60 4.91
N SER A 387 8.36 -15.53 5.17
CA SER A 387 8.58 -16.72 4.34
C SER A 387 7.73 -17.93 4.70
N ASP A 388 7.25 -18.02 5.94
CA ASP A 388 6.84 -19.31 6.52
C ASP A 388 5.39 -19.69 6.19
N GLU A 389 4.49 -18.70 6.09
CA GLU A 389 3.04 -18.91 5.94
C GLU A 389 2.44 -18.16 4.74
N SER A 390 3.28 -17.56 3.90
CA SER A 390 2.88 -16.68 2.80
C SER A 390 3.56 -17.10 1.50
N GLY A 391 2.77 -17.39 0.47
CA GLY A 391 3.25 -17.75 -0.86
C GLY A 391 4.26 -18.90 -0.86
N VAL A 392 5.16 -18.89 -1.85
CA VAL A 392 6.33 -19.76 -1.91
C VAL A 392 7.52 -18.99 -1.37
N LYS A 393 7.83 -19.20 -0.08
CA LYS A 393 8.86 -18.45 0.66
C LYS A 393 8.65 -16.93 0.62
N GLY A 394 7.39 -16.49 0.68
CA GLY A 394 7.01 -15.08 0.64
C GLY A 394 6.74 -14.51 -0.76
N PHE A 395 7.05 -15.26 -1.82
CA PHE A 395 6.83 -14.82 -3.20
C PHE A 395 5.56 -15.42 -3.81
N TYR A 396 4.98 -14.69 -4.75
CA TYR A 396 3.76 -15.05 -5.45
C TYR A 396 3.95 -15.06 -6.97
N THR A 397 3.14 -15.88 -7.64
CA THR A 397 2.92 -15.86 -9.09
C THR A 397 1.55 -15.26 -9.36
N MET A 398 1.52 -14.19 -10.13
CA MET A 398 0.31 -13.48 -10.55
C MET A 398 0.14 -13.62 -12.05
N ASN A 399 -0.93 -14.26 -12.52
CA ASN A 399 -1.24 -14.26 -13.95
C ASN A 399 -1.63 -12.85 -14.41
N ASP A 400 -1.34 -12.53 -15.67
CA ASP A 400 -1.51 -11.16 -16.20
C ASP A 400 -2.95 -10.63 -16.14
N ASN A 401 -3.95 -11.51 -16.27
CA ASN A 401 -5.37 -11.13 -16.14
C ASN A 401 -5.72 -10.53 -14.76
N TRP A 402 -4.99 -10.89 -13.71
CA TRP A 402 -5.18 -10.29 -12.38
C TRP A 402 -4.69 -8.85 -12.34
N PHE A 403 -3.64 -8.52 -13.11
CA PHE A 403 -3.13 -7.16 -13.25
C PHE A 403 -4.26 -6.24 -13.72
N ASP A 404 -4.97 -6.61 -14.79
CA ASP A 404 -6.05 -5.78 -15.33
C ASP A 404 -7.12 -5.45 -14.30
N GLU A 405 -7.56 -6.45 -13.54
CA GLU A 405 -8.71 -6.32 -12.67
C GLU A 405 -8.40 -5.64 -11.32
N HIS A 406 -7.17 -5.79 -10.81
CA HIS A 406 -6.85 -5.52 -9.41
C HIS A 406 -5.54 -4.75 -9.17
N MET A 407 -4.76 -4.42 -10.21
CA MET A 407 -3.65 -3.45 -10.11
C MET A 407 -4.14 -2.02 -10.27
N PHE A 408 -3.55 -1.10 -9.52
CA PHE A 408 -3.91 0.32 -9.58
C PHE A 408 -2.73 1.25 -9.79
N GLU A 409 -1.54 0.91 -9.29
CA GLU A 409 -0.41 1.84 -9.26
C GLU A 409 0.92 1.12 -9.43
N ILE A 410 1.86 1.77 -10.12
CA ILE A 410 3.29 1.48 -10.01
C ILE A 410 4.10 2.78 -9.87
N ALA A 411 5.30 2.67 -9.30
CA ALA A 411 6.29 3.75 -9.36
C ALA A 411 7.34 3.42 -10.44
N ALA A 412 7.57 4.36 -11.36
CA ALA A 412 8.46 4.18 -12.50
C ALA A 412 9.34 5.42 -12.74
N PRO A 413 10.59 5.27 -13.21
CA PRO A 413 11.39 6.41 -13.68
C PRO A 413 10.73 7.07 -14.89
N ARG A 414 10.80 8.41 -14.98
CA ARG A 414 10.24 9.18 -16.10
C ARG A 414 10.77 8.72 -17.45
N ASP A 415 12.01 8.24 -17.52
CA ASP A 415 12.67 7.79 -18.75
C ASP A 415 11.98 6.58 -19.41
N TYR A 416 11.13 5.86 -18.68
CA TYR A 416 10.34 4.75 -19.22
C TYR A 416 8.98 5.19 -19.75
N LEU A 417 8.59 6.45 -19.56
CA LEU A 417 7.30 6.94 -20.03
C LEU A 417 7.33 7.25 -21.53
N THR A 418 6.16 7.14 -22.17
CA THR A 418 5.98 7.61 -23.54
C THR A 418 5.98 9.15 -23.58
N GLU A 419 6.08 9.74 -24.77
CA GLU A 419 5.98 11.20 -24.93
C GLU A 419 4.60 11.71 -24.46
N GLU A 420 3.53 10.96 -24.71
CA GLU A 420 2.16 11.30 -24.29
C GLU A 420 2.01 11.26 -22.77
N MET A 421 2.53 10.22 -22.12
CA MET A 421 2.60 10.14 -20.65
C MET A 421 3.40 11.30 -20.05
N THR A 422 4.55 11.62 -20.65
CA THR A 422 5.42 12.71 -20.17
C THR A 422 4.73 14.05 -20.29
N ALA A 423 4.03 14.31 -21.40
CA ALA A 423 3.23 15.52 -21.57
C ALA A 423 2.09 15.61 -20.54
N GLY A 424 1.49 14.47 -20.16
CA GLY A 424 0.45 14.42 -19.13
C GLY A 424 0.93 14.78 -17.72
N LEU A 425 2.25 14.74 -17.47
CA LEU A 425 2.85 15.19 -16.20
C LEU A 425 2.88 16.72 -16.07
N ASP A 426 2.78 17.44 -17.19
CA ASP A 426 2.80 18.90 -17.20
C ASP A 426 1.43 19.46 -16.80
N GLY A 427 1.40 20.39 -15.84
CA GLY A 427 0.20 21.11 -15.43
C GLY A 427 -0.18 20.94 -13.95
N GLU A 428 -1.30 21.54 -13.58
CA GLU A 428 -1.86 21.39 -12.23
C GLU A 428 -2.71 20.10 -12.16
N PRO A 429 -2.47 19.21 -11.18
CA PRO A 429 -3.21 17.96 -11.06
C PRO A 429 -4.67 18.22 -10.69
N VAL A 430 -5.58 17.39 -11.21
CA VAL A 430 -6.99 17.42 -10.82
C VAL A 430 -7.14 16.94 -9.39
N VAL A 431 -7.76 17.76 -8.54
CA VAL A 431 -7.99 17.43 -7.13
C VAL A 431 -9.24 16.56 -6.98
N LEU A 432 -9.03 15.31 -6.59
CA LEU A 432 -10.06 14.36 -6.20
C LEU A 432 -10.45 14.57 -4.73
N PRO A 433 -11.69 14.25 -4.32
CA PRO A 433 -12.12 14.38 -2.92
C PRO A 433 -11.26 13.52 -1.97
N ALA A 434 -11.11 13.95 -0.72
CA ALA A 434 -10.26 13.27 0.28
C ALA A 434 -10.59 11.77 0.49
N TRP A 435 -11.83 11.36 0.23
CA TRP A 435 -12.31 9.98 0.37
C TRP A 435 -12.27 9.18 -0.94
N ASP A 436 -11.62 9.68 -2.01
CA ASP A 436 -11.52 8.95 -3.27
C ASP A 436 -10.72 7.64 -3.08
N PRO A 437 -11.15 6.50 -3.68
CA PRO A 437 -10.46 5.21 -3.55
C PRO A 437 -9.03 5.19 -4.08
N MET A 438 -8.61 6.13 -4.94
CA MET A 438 -7.20 6.22 -5.37
C MET A 438 -6.29 6.76 -4.26
N GLY A 439 -6.85 7.33 -3.18
CA GLY A 439 -6.08 7.72 -2.01
C GLY A 439 -5.80 6.60 -1.01
N SER A 440 -6.41 5.42 -1.17
CA SER A 440 -6.28 4.34 -0.19
C SER A 440 -5.02 3.50 -0.39
N LEU A 441 -4.36 3.15 0.71
CA LEU A 441 -3.37 2.07 0.76
C LEU A 441 -3.32 1.52 2.20
N ALA A 442 -3.22 0.20 2.38
CA ALA A 442 -3.23 -0.51 3.66
C ALA A 442 -4.50 -0.36 4.51
N ARG A 443 -5.63 0.02 3.90
CA ARG A 443 -6.93 0.10 4.59
C ARG A 443 -7.44 -1.32 4.84
N ASP A 444 -7.76 -1.63 6.10
CA ASP A 444 -8.33 -2.90 6.58
C ASP A 444 -7.41 -4.16 6.53
N GLU A 445 -6.12 -4.05 6.19
CA GLU A 445 -5.16 -5.18 6.24
C GLU A 445 -5.05 -5.86 7.62
N ALA A 446 -5.30 -5.12 8.70
CA ALA A 446 -5.18 -5.64 10.06
C ALA A 446 -6.32 -6.60 10.48
N LEU A 447 -7.28 -6.88 9.59
CA LEU A 447 -8.45 -7.73 9.85
C LEU A 447 -8.35 -9.15 9.25
N HIS A 448 -7.24 -9.51 8.60
CA HIS A 448 -7.07 -10.84 7.98
C HIS A 448 -5.84 -11.62 8.44
#